data_AF-A0A2D8CRE8-F1
#
_entry.id   AF-A0A2D8CRE8-F1
#
_cell.length_a   1.000
_cell.length_b   1.000
_cell.length_c   1.000
_cell.angle_alpha   90.00
_cell.angle_beta   90.00
_cell.angle_gamma   90.00
#
_symmetry.space_group_name_H-M   'P 1'
#
loop_
_entity.id
_entity.type
_entity.pdbx_description
1 polymer ?
#
loop_
_entity_poly.entity_id
_entity_poly.type
_entity_poly.pdbx_seq_one_letter_code
_entity_poly.pdbx_strand_id
1 'polypeptide(L)'
;MGKNKSIHGKRIKWVNYPTHVRHIYVRLFSNSKMAKIYIELQHKDDEIRSLYFEQFKQLKSAFENCVGSWIWIEYAQNELNQSSSRIEKEIQNVNIFDKNTWSVIFHFFEENLIKFDAFWIDFKDLFKQLDD
;
A
#
# COMPACT_ATOMS: atom_id res chain seq x y z
N MET A 1 17.52 14.58 5.73
CA MET A 1 16.25 13.90 5.36
C MET A 1 15.23 14.97 5.02
N GLY A 2 14.95 15.11 3.72
CA GLY A 2 14.23 16.23 3.13
C GLY A 2 12.75 16.27 3.49
N LYS A 3 12.21 17.48 3.51
CA LYS A 3 10.87 17.84 3.92
C LYS A 3 9.85 17.47 2.83
N ASN A 4 9.43 16.22 2.75
CA ASN A 4 8.28 15.88 1.92
C ASN A 4 7.00 16.04 2.74
N LYS A 5 6.28 17.13 2.44
CA LYS A 5 4.94 17.42 2.92
C LYS A 5 3.97 16.59 2.06
N SER A 6 2.97 15.97 2.67
CA SER A 6 1.78 15.55 1.91
C SER A 6 1.25 16.74 1.11
N ILE A 7 0.46 16.50 0.06
CA ILE A 7 -0.17 17.53 -0.79
C ILE A 7 -0.90 18.60 0.07
N HIS A 8 -1.30 18.24 1.31
CA HIS A 8 -1.89 19.15 2.31
C HIS A 8 -0.99 19.59 3.49
N GLY A 9 0.33 19.55 3.37
CA GLY A 9 1.22 20.18 4.36
C GLY A 9 1.40 19.43 5.69
N LYS A 10 0.73 18.29 5.90
CA LYS A 10 0.94 17.43 7.09
C LYS A 10 2.21 16.59 6.93
N ARG A 11 2.99 16.49 8.01
CA ARG A 11 4.13 15.55 8.12
C ARG A 11 3.57 14.13 8.22
N ILE A 12 3.48 13.42 7.10
CA ILE A 12 3.14 12.00 7.12
C ILE A 12 4.38 11.23 7.58
N LYS A 13 4.24 10.41 8.61
CA LYS A 13 5.23 9.37 8.90
C LYS A 13 5.06 8.31 7.82
N TRP A 14 5.78 8.43 6.72
CA TRP A 14 5.63 7.56 5.54
C TRP A 14 5.77 6.06 5.83
N VAL A 15 6.47 5.70 6.90
CA VAL A 15 6.57 4.32 7.40
C VAL A 15 5.22 3.77 7.89
N ASN A 16 4.34 4.64 8.41
CA ASN A 16 3.00 4.31 8.88
C ASN A 16 1.98 5.25 8.21
N TYR A 17 1.65 4.95 6.95
CA TYR A 17 0.61 5.70 6.23
C TYR A 17 -0.75 5.54 6.93
N PRO A 18 -1.41 6.63 7.36
CA PRO A 18 -2.68 6.53 8.07
C PRO A 18 -3.85 6.44 7.08
N THR A 19 -4.27 5.22 6.76
CA THR A 19 -5.43 4.99 5.88
C THR A 19 -6.73 5.55 6.46
N HIS A 20 -6.84 5.60 7.80
CA HIS A 20 -8.06 6.00 8.53
C HIS A 20 -9.30 5.15 8.21
N VAL A 21 -9.09 3.94 7.69
CA VAL A 21 -10.11 2.91 7.47
C VAL A 21 -9.61 1.65 8.15
N ARG A 22 -10.46 1.00 8.96
CA ARG A 22 -10.03 -0.22 9.66
C ARG A 22 -9.74 -1.32 8.65
N HIS A 23 -8.92 -2.28 9.06
CA HIS A 23 -8.56 -3.45 8.26
C HIS A 23 -7.83 -3.20 6.94
N ILE A 24 -7.57 -1.94 6.56
CA ILE A 24 -6.78 -1.55 5.38
C ILE A 24 -5.47 -0.92 5.83
N TYR A 25 -4.35 -1.53 5.44
CA TYR A 25 -3.02 -1.07 5.81
C TYR A 25 -2.14 -0.89 4.58
N VAL A 26 -1.36 0.19 4.53
CA VAL A 26 -0.25 0.30 3.58
C VAL A 26 1.02 -0.11 4.30
N ARG A 27 1.77 -1.03 3.70
CA ARG A 27 2.98 -1.63 4.29
C ARG A 27 4.16 -1.45 3.34
N LEU A 28 5.31 -1.19 3.94
CA LEU A 28 6.61 -1.15 3.26
C LEU A 28 7.43 -2.33 3.76
N PHE A 29 8.01 -3.08 2.85
CA PHE A 29 8.88 -4.22 3.15
C PHE A 29 10.15 -4.12 2.32
N SER A 30 11.29 -4.46 2.92
CA SER A 30 12.53 -4.63 2.16
C SER A 30 13.43 -5.65 2.85
N ASN A 31 14.16 -6.42 2.05
CA ASN A 31 15.12 -7.41 2.50
C ASN A 31 16.44 -7.26 1.72
N SER A 32 17.28 -8.30 1.75
CA SER A 32 18.59 -8.27 1.08
C SER A 32 18.53 -8.41 -0.45
N LYS A 33 17.35 -8.56 -1.04
CA LYS A 33 17.15 -8.84 -2.48
C LYS A 33 16.10 -7.95 -3.15
N MET A 34 15.11 -7.47 -2.40
CA MET A 34 14.00 -6.70 -2.95
C MET A 34 13.44 -5.66 -1.96
N ALA A 35 12.61 -4.77 -2.52
CA ALA A 35 11.72 -3.90 -1.75
C ALA A 35 10.31 -3.98 -2.34
N LYS A 36 9.29 -3.93 -1.48
CA LYS A 36 7.88 -4.07 -1.82
C LYS A 36 7.05 -3.04 -1.05
N ILE A 37 6.07 -2.46 -1.73
CA ILE A 37 4.98 -1.70 -1.13
C ILE A 37 3.68 -2.47 -1.41
N TYR A 38 2.82 -2.57 -0.41
CA TYR A 38 1.55 -3.28 -0.57
C TYR A 38 0.44 -2.70 0.30
N ILE A 39 -0.77 -2.77 -0.23
CA ILE A 39 -2.00 -2.59 0.52
C ILE A 39 -2.39 -3.97 1.04
N GLU A 40 -2.66 -4.07 2.33
CA GLU A 40 -3.02 -5.30 3.00
C GLU A 40 -4.40 -5.16 3.64
N LEU A 41 -5.32 -6.02 3.21
CA LEU A 41 -6.66 -6.16 3.75
C LEU A 41 -6.64 -7.30 4.76
N GLN A 42 -6.86 -6.98 6.04
CA GLN A 42 -6.78 -7.93 7.16
C GLN A 42 -8.12 -8.08 7.89
N HIS A 43 -9.24 -8.04 7.17
CA HIS A 43 -10.52 -8.35 7.78
C HIS A 43 -10.57 -9.84 8.13
N LYS A 44 -11.05 -10.18 9.35
CA LYS A 44 -11.07 -11.56 9.86
C LYS A 44 -12.10 -12.44 9.15
N ASP A 45 -13.23 -11.83 8.80
CA ASP A 45 -14.26 -12.44 7.96
C ASP A 45 -13.83 -12.41 6.50
N ASP A 46 -13.87 -13.57 5.85
CA ASP A 46 -13.42 -13.77 4.48
C ASP A 46 -14.35 -13.12 3.46
N GLU A 47 -15.68 -13.14 3.68
CA GLU A 47 -16.65 -12.53 2.78
C GLU A 47 -16.49 -11.00 2.78
N ILE A 48 -16.36 -10.42 3.96
CA ILE A 48 -16.11 -8.98 4.10
C ILE A 48 -14.75 -8.61 3.48
N ARG A 49 -13.71 -9.43 3.69
CA ARG A 49 -12.40 -9.17 3.08
C ARG A 49 -12.46 -9.20 1.55
N SER A 50 -13.17 -10.17 0.98
CA SER A 50 -13.43 -10.24 -0.47
C SER A 50 -14.23 -9.04 -0.96
N LEU A 51 -15.21 -8.54 -0.19
CA LEU A 51 -15.94 -7.32 -0.52
C LEU A 51 -15.02 -6.08 -0.62
N TYR A 52 -14.12 -5.89 0.34
CA TYR A 52 -13.10 -4.82 0.25
C TYR A 52 -12.21 -4.98 -0.97
N PHE A 53 -11.79 -6.20 -1.29
CA PHE A 53 -10.94 -6.49 -2.44
C PHE A 53 -11.66 -6.22 -3.77
N GLU A 54 -12.92 -6.62 -3.89
CA GLU A 54 -13.78 -6.32 -5.03
C GLU A 54 -14.01 -4.80 -5.19
N GLN A 55 -14.20 -4.07 -4.08
CA GLN A 55 -14.29 -2.61 -4.13
C GLN A 55 -13.03 -1.97 -4.71
N PHE A 56 -11.83 -2.47 -4.34
CA PHE A 56 -10.60 -2.04 -4.99
C PHE A 56 -10.56 -2.44 -6.47
N LYS A 57 -11.02 -3.65 -6.85
CA LYS A 57 -11.05 -4.08 -8.27
C LYS A 57 -11.95 -3.18 -9.12
N GLN A 58 -13.08 -2.73 -8.60
CA GLN A 58 -13.96 -1.78 -9.29
C GLN A 58 -13.24 -0.45 -9.58
N LEU A 59 -12.36 -0.03 -8.66
CA LEU A 59 -11.54 1.16 -8.79
C LEU A 59 -10.19 0.90 -9.51
N LYS A 60 -9.95 -0.30 -10.03
CA LYS A 60 -8.64 -0.72 -10.58
C LYS A 60 -8.15 0.23 -11.67
N SER A 61 -9.02 0.68 -12.57
CA SER A 61 -8.61 1.60 -13.64
C SER A 61 -8.14 2.95 -13.07
N ALA A 62 -8.88 3.53 -12.12
CA ALA A 62 -8.48 4.77 -11.45
C ALA A 62 -7.17 4.57 -10.65
N PHE A 63 -7.06 3.44 -9.96
CA PHE A 63 -5.86 3.07 -9.22
C PHE A 63 -4.64 2.97 -10.14
N GLU A 64 -4.71 2.17 -11.20
CA GLU A 64 -3.59 1.97 -12.13
C GLU A 64 -3.20 3.25 -12.89
N ASN A 65 -4.17 4.15 -13.15
CA ASN A 65 -3.88 5.47 -13.71
C ASN A 65 -3.05 6.35 -12.75
N CYS A 66 -3.24 6.22 -11.43
CA CYS A 66 -2.49 6.96 -10.43
C CYS A 66 -1.13 6.32 -10.11
N VAL A 67 -1.10 5.00 -9.81
CA VAL A 67 0.07 4.31 -9.24
C VAL A 67 0.83 3.42 -10.23
N GLY A 68 0.29 3.25 -11.44
CA GLY A 68 0.77 2.28 -12.42
C GLY A 68 0.29 0.85 -12.13
N SER A 69 0.87 -0.14 -12.81
CA SER A 69 0.48 -1.53 -12.63
C SER A 69 0.99 -2.12 -11.32
N TRP A 70 0.10 -2.80 -10.61
CA TRP A 70 0.36 -3.55 -9.37
C TRP A 70 -0.19 -4.97 -9.53
N ILE A 71 0.30 -5.88 -8.69
CA ILE A 71 -0.14 -7.27 -8.63
C ILE A 71 -1.27 -7.36 -7.59
N TRP A 72 -2.36 -8.03 -7.96
CA TRP A 72 -3.57 -8.15 -7.16
C TRP A 72 -3.73 -9.60 -6.69
N ILE A 73 -3.71 -9.82 -5.38
CA ILE A 73 -3.71 -11.14 -4.73
C ILE A 73 -4.87 -11.22 -3.74
N GLU A 74 -5.93 -11.92 -4.12
CA GLU A 74 -7.14 -12.04 -3.29
C GLU A 74 -6.91 -12.90 -2.03
N TYR A 75 -6.16 -13.99 -2.19
CA TYR A 75 -5.87 -14.94 -1.12
C TYR A 75 -4.37 -14.95 -0.85
N ALA A 76 -3.97 -14.25 0.21
CA ALA A 76 -2.61 -14.19 0.72
C ALA A 76 -2.59 -14.57 2.20
N GLN A 77 -1.42 -14.98 2.70
CA GLN A 77 -1.17 -15.13 4.12
C GLN A 77 -0.17 -14.07 4.58
N ASN A 78 -0.44 -13.44 5.72
CA ASN A 78 0.51 -12.55 6.34
C ASN A 78 1.61 -13.31 7.09
N GLU A 79 2.58 -12.59 7.65
CA GLU A 79 3.71 -13.18 8.39
C GLU A 79 3.28 -14.01 9.60
N LEU A 80 2.04 -13.83 10.07
CA LEU A 80 1.42 -14.56 11.18
C LEU A 80 0.49 -15.68 10.69
N ASN A 81 0.57 -16.07 9.42
CA ASN A 81 -0.31 -17.05 8.76
C ASN A 81 -1.80 -16.69 8.78
N GLN A 82 -2.15 -15.42 8.96
CA GLN A 82 -3.53 -14.95 8.90
C GLN A 82 -3.93 -14.69 7.45
N SER A 83 -5.14 -15.07 7.09
CA SER A 83 -5.72 -14.79 5.79
C SER A 83 -5.81 -13.27 5.55
N SER A 84 -5.37 -12.85 4.38
CA SER A 84 -5.33 -11.45 3.96
C SER A 84 -5.52 -11.36 2.45
N SER A 85 -5.79 -10.16 1.96
CA SER A 85 -5.75 -9.84 0.53
C SER A 85 -4.75 -8.71 0.32
N ARG A 86 -4.04 -8.74 -0.81
CA ARG A 86 -2.93 -7.82 -1.09
C ARG A 86 -3.02 -7.21 -2.47
N ILE A 87 -2.65 -5.94 -2.55
CA ILE A 87 -2.37 -5.25 -3.81
C ILE A 87 -0.94 -4.75 -3.67
N GLU A 88 -0.01 -5.25 -4.47
CA GLU A 88 1.42 -5.08 -4.22
C GLU A 88 2.23 -4.69 -5.45
N LYS A 89 3.35 -4.01 -5.21
CA LYS A 89 4.36 -3.69 -6.22
C LYS A 89 5.75 -3.84 -5.61
N GLU A 90 6.67 -4.39 -6.40
CA GLU A 90 8.02 -4.67 -5.94
C GLU A 90 9.09 -4.24 -6.94
N ILE A 91 10.30 -4.04 -6.41
CA ILE A 91 11.54 -3.89 -7.18
C ILE A 91 12.55 -4.92 -6.69
N GLN A 92 13.25 -5.53 -7.65
CA GLN A 92 14.27 -6.55 -7.41
C GLN A 92 15.67 -5.94 -7.46
N ASN A 93 16.68 -6.70 -7.05
CA ASN A 93 18.10 -6.32 -7.07
C ASN A 93 18.43 -5.09 -6.20
N VAL A 94 17.70 -4.91 -5.11
CA VAL A 94 17.98 -3.90 -4.07
C VAL A 94 18.19 -4.58 -2.72
N ASN A 95 19.03 -4.00 -1.87
CA ASN A 95 19.40 -4.61 -0.61
C ASN A 95 19.38 -3.58 0.51
N ILE A 96 18.44 -3.69 1.44
CA ILE A 96 18.33 -2.75 2.57
C ILE A 96 19.59 -2.70 3.47
N PHE A 97 20.45 -3.72 3.41
CA PHE A 97 21.73 -3.75 4.12
C PHE A 97 22.87 -3.10 3.33
N ASP A 98 22.69 -2.83 2.03
CA ASP A 98 23.63 -2.09 1.19
C ASP A 98 23.22 -0.62 1.07
N LYS A 99 24.03 0.25 1.68
CA LYS A 99 23.85 1.72 1.67
C LYS A 99 23.78 2.32 0.28
N ASN A 100 24.39 1.70 -0.73
CA ASN A 100 24.35 2.20 -2.10
C ASN A 100 22.94 2.11 -2.71
N THR A 101 22.14 1.13 -2.28
CA THR A 101 20.78 0.92 -2.79
C THR A 101 19.71 1.64 -1.98
N TRP A 102 20.06 2.24 -0.83
CA TRP A 102 19.12 2.95 0.02
C TRP A 102 18.36 4.03 -0.73
N SER A 103 19.06 4.85 -1.52
CA SER A 103 18.40 5.91 -2.29
C SER A 103 17.35 5.36 -3.25
N VAL A 104 17.59 4.21 -3.87
CA VAL A 104 16.66 3.56 -4.78
C VAL A 104 15.43 3.05 -4.03
N ILE A 105 15.64 2.38 -2.89
CA ILE A 105 14.56 1.86 -2.04
C ILE A 105 13.68 3.00 -1.51
N PHE A 106 14.29 4.06 -0.97
CA PHE A 106 13.56 5.20 -0.42
C PHE A 106 12.79 5.95 -1.51
N HIS A 107 13.39 6.16 -2.68
CA HIS A 107 12.70 6.78 -3.82
C HIS A 107 11.51 5.95 -4.28
N PHE A 108 11.69 4.63 -4.38
CA PHE A 108 10.61 3.69 -4.72
C PHE A 108 9.43 3.79 -3.74
N PHE A 109 9.69 3.78 -2.43
CA PHE A 109 8.62 3.92 -1.45
C PHE A 109 7.95 5.28 -1.51
N GLU A 110 8.73 6.36 -1.58
CA GLU A 110 8.21 7.72 -1.63
C GLU A 110 7.32 7.96 -2.86
N GLU A 111 7.79 7.58 -4.04
CA GLU A 111 7.05 7.75 -5.29
C GLU A 111 5.71 7.02 -5.25
N ASN A 112 5.71 5.75 -4.85
CA ASN A 112 4.49 4.95 -4.81
C ASN A 112 3.54 5.40 -3.69
N LEU A 113 4.05 5.87 -2.54
CA LEU A 113 3.22 6.42 -1.47
C LEU A 113 2.57 7.75 -1.86
N ILE A 114 3.27 8.64 -2.55
CA ILE A 114 2.70 9.91 -3.03
C ILE A 114 1.58 9.63 -4.05
N LYS A 115 1.83 8.71 -4.99
CA LYS A 115 0.81 8.31 -5.97
C LYS A 115 -0.39 7.63 -5.32
N PHE A 116 -0.14 6.79 -4.32
CA PHE A 116 -1.21 6.18 -3.54
C PHE A 116 -2.00 7.21 -2.72
N ASP A 117 -1.33 8.19 -2.10
CA ASP A 117 -1.98 9.26 -1.33
C ASP A 117 -2.97 10.05 -2.20
N ALA A 118 -2.56 10.36 -3.44
CA ALA A 118 -3.43 11.02 -4.42
C ALA A 118 -4.70 10.20 -4.73
N PHE A 119 -4.55 8.89 -4.97
CA PHE A 119 -5.71 8.00 -5.13
C PHE A 119 -6.56 7.92 -3.84
N TRP A 120 -5.92 7.75 -2.68
CA TRP A 120 -6.61 7.47 -1.43
C TRP A 120 -7.46 8.63 -0.95
N ILE A 121 -7.02 9.88 -1.17
CA ILE A 121 -7.79 11.07 -0.78
C ILE A 121 -9.17 11.09 -1.44
N ASP A 122 -9.25 10.70 -2.70
CA ASP A 122 -10.48 10.76 -3.51
C ASP A 122 -11.42 9.58 -3.23
N PHE A 123 -10.87 8.40 -2.91
CA PHE A 123 -11.66 7.16 -2.85
C PHE A 123 -11.84 6.57 -1.45
N LYS A 124 -11.09 7.00 -0.42
CA LYS A 124 -11.17 6.42 0.95
C LYS A 124 -12.57 6.38 1.54
N ASP A 125 -13.43 7.33 1.19
CA ASP A 125 -14.77 7.44 1.78
C ASP A 125 -15.71 6.32 1.27
N LEU A 126 -15.44 5.75 0.09
CA LEU A 126 -16.13 4.55 -0.39
C LEU A 126 -15.82 3.33 0.48
N PHE A 127 -14.61 3.24 1.03
CA PHE A 127 -14.20 2.15 1.89
C PHE A 127 -14.68 2.32 3.33
N LYS A 128 -14.86 3.56 3.81
CA LYS A 128 -15.44 3.80 5.15
C LYS A 128 -16.87 3.33 5.27
N GLN A 129 -17.65 3.42 4.19
CA GLN A 129 -19.04 2.93 4.16
C GLN A 129 -19.16 1.41 4.34
N LEU A 130 -18.06 0.67 4.15
CA LEU A 130 -18.00 -0.78 4.36
C LEU A 130 -17.54 -1.15 5.78
N ASP A 131 -17.14 -0.17 6.58
CA ASP A 131 -16.67 -0.34 7.97
C ASP A 131 -17.78 -0.03 9.00
N ASP A 132 -18.89 0.57 8.55
CA ASP A 132 -20.11 0.87 9.32
C ASP A 132 -21.17 -0.22 9.16
#